data_AF-A0A7V2XCC1-F1
#
_entry.id   AF-A0A7V2XCC1-F1
#
_cell.length_a   1.000
_cell.length_b   1.000
_cell.length_c   1.000
_cell.angle_alpha   90.00
_cell.angle_beta   90.00
_cell.angle_gamma   90.00
#
_symmetry.space_group_name_H-M   'P 1'
#
loop_
_entity.id
_entity.type
_entity.pdbx_description
1 polymer ?
#
loop_
_entity_poly.entity_id
_entity_poly.type
_entity_poly.pdbx_seq_one_letter_code
_entity_poly.pdbx_strand_id
1 'polypeptide(L)'
;MMKKRTLFLVLGVILLAVIAVLYGGRPLRSILLLTEIMNFDKPGWLGKLSPQPTIKTIPWEGPQGTGRADLYLPGIQGKRGGLLINHGVIDTGKDDPRLKRLATILCQSGFAVLVPDLKGMRSFRISP
;
A
#
# COMPACT_ATOMS: atom_id res chain seq x y z
N MET A 1 -34.61 -17.81 32.57
CA MET A 1 -34.07 -19.04 31.94
C MET A 1 -34.07 -18.83 30.43
N MET A 2 -32.95 -18.40 29.82
CA MET A 2 -32.89 -18.17 28.37
C MET A 2 -33.24 -19.47 27.66
N LYS A 3 -34.19 -19.44 26.71
CA LYS A 3 -34.51 -20.63 25.90
C LYS A 3 -33.22 -21.09 25.23
N LYS A 4 -32.92 -22.40 25.26
CA LYS A 4 -31.67 -22.98 24.72
C LYS A 4 -31.35 -22.46 23.30
N ARG A 5 -32.38 -22.23 22.47
CA ARG A 5 -32.27 -21.59 21.15
C ARG A 5 -31.62 -20.20 21.16
N THR A 6 -32.03 -19.33 22.08
CA THR A 6 -31.48 -17.97 22.22
C THR A 6 -30.01 -18.02 22.67
N LEU A 7 -29.66 -18.96 23.55
CA LEU A 7 -28.28 -19.15 23.99
C LEU A 7 -27.36 -19.59 22.83
N PHE A 8 -27.80 -20.53 22.00
CA PHE A 8 -27.05 -20.96 20.81
C PHE A 8 -26.88 -19.84 19.78
N LEU A 9 -27.92 -19.01 19.56
CA LEU A 9 -27.83 -17.86 18.66
C LEU A 9 -26.80 -16.84 19.14
N VAL A 10 -26.82 -16.51 20.44
CA VAL A 10 -25.85 -15.56 21.02
C VAL A 10 -24.42 -16.10 20.90
N LEU A 11 -24.19 -17.37 21.22
CA LEU A 11 -22.88 -18.02 21.05
C LEU A 11 -22.40 -18.02 19.60
N GLY A 12 -23.29 -18.27 18.64
CA GLY A 12 -22.96 -18.24 17.21
C GLY A 12 -22.54 -16.85 16.74
N VAL A 13 -23.24 -15.79 17.18
CA VAL A 13 -22.88 -14.40 16.85
C VAL A 13 -21.54 -14.01 17.46
N ILE A 14 -21.28 -14.40 18.71
CA ILE A 14 -19.99 -14.15 19.36
C ILE A 14 -18.86 -14.84 18.61
N LEU A 15 -19.05 -16.10 18.20
CA LEU A 15 -18.03 -16.84 17.45
C LEU A 15 -17.73 -16.18 16.10
N LEU A 16 -18.75 -15.74 15.36
CA LEU A 16 -18.59 -14.99 14.12
C LEU A 16 -17.85 -13.66 14.34
N ALA A 17 -18.17 -12.92 15.40
CA ALA A 17 -17.49 -11.68 15.75
C ALA A 17 -16.00 -11.92 16.07
N VAL A 18 -15.68 -13.00 16.80
CA VAL A 18 -14.30 -13.38 17.10
C VAL A 18 -13.53 -13.73 15.83
N ILE A 19 -14.12 -14.51 14.92
CA ILE A 19 -13.50 -14.85 13.63
C ILE A 19 -13.28 -13.56 12.80
N ALA A 20 -14.25 -12.65 12.77
CA ALA A 20 -14.11 -11.38 12.07
C ALA A 20 -13.01 -10.48 12.66
N VAL A 21 -12.82 -10.45 13.97
CA VAL A 21 -11.73 -9.70 14.61
C VAL A 21 -10.37 -10.33 14.31
N LEU A 22 -10.26 -11.67 14.41
CA LEU A 22 -9.01 -12.39 14.19
C LEU A 22 -8.57 -12.40 12.72
N TYR A 23 -9.51 -12.51 11.79
CA TYR A 23 -9.22 -12.71 10.37
C TYR A 23 -9.72 -11.60 9.44
N GLY A 24 -10.65 -10.75 9.88
CA GLY A 24 -11.34 -9.77 9.03
C GLY A 24 -10.53 -8.53 8.66
N GLY A 25 -9.43 -8.25 9.38
CA GLY A 25 -8.58 -7.10 9.07
C GLY A 25 -7.95 -7.17 7.67
N ARG A 26 -7.63 -8.39 7.18
CA ARG A 26 -7.01 -8.61 5.86
C ARG A 26 -7.99 -8.41 4.68
N PRO A 27 -9.16 -9.10 4.62
CA PRO A 27 -10.10 -8.93 3.51
C PRO A 27 -10.65 -7.50 3.44
N LEU A 28 -10.90 -6.86 4.59
CA LEU A 28 -11.35 -5.46 4.62
C LEU A 28 -10.31 -4.54 3.98
N ARG A 29 -9.02 -4.69 4.33
CA ARG A 29 -7.95 -3.90 3.71
C ARG A 29 -7.82 -4.15 2.21
N SER A 30 -7.99 -5.39 1.75
CA SER A 30 -7.98 -5.69 0.31
C SER A 30 -9.11 -4.99 -0.43
N ILE A 31 -10.33 -4.98 0.14
CA ILE A 31 -11.47 -4.24 -0.41
C ILE A 31 -11.15 -2.74 -0.45
N LEU A 32 -10.67 -2.17 0.65
CA LEU A 32 -10.29 -0.76 0.73
C LEU A 32 -9.23 -0.39 -0.32
N LEU A 33 -8.19 -1.21 -0.47
CA LEU A 33 -7.16 -1.06 -1.49
C LEU A 33 -7.76 -1.06 -2.90
N LEU A 34 -8.58 -2.06 -3.24
CA LEU A 34 -9.21 -2.14 -4.56
C LEU A 34 -10.10 -0.93 -4.83
N THR A 35 -10.92 -0.50 -3.86
CA THR A 35 -11.78 0.68 -4.03
C THR A 35 -10.99 1.96 -4.23
N GLU A 36 -9.84 2.10 -3.56
CA GLU A 36 -8.95 3.25 -3.68
C GLU A 36 -8.24 3.28 -5.05
N ILE A 37 -7.81 2.11 -5.55
CA ILE A 37 -7.23 1.98 -6.89
C ILE A 37 -8.27 2.28 -7.97
N MET A 38 -9.49 1.75 -7.84
CA MET A 38 -10.58 1.99 -8.80
C MET A 38 -11.05 3.46 -8.82
N ASN A 39 -10.89 4.18 -7.70
CA ASN A 39 -11.24 5.61 -7.58
C ASN A 39 -9.98 6.47 -7.41
N PHE A 40 -8.96 6.21 -8.21
CA PHE A 40 -7.60 6.73 -8.04
C PHE A 40 -7.51 8.25 -7.82
N ASP A 41 -8.36 9.02 -8.51
CA ASP A 41 -8.33 10.48 -8.49
C ASP A 41 -8.85 11.08 -7.17
N LYS A 42 -9.51 10.30 -6.31
CA LYS A 42 -10.15 10.78 -5.08
C LYS A 42 -9.57 10.09 -3.84
N PRO A 43 -9.37 10.79 -2.72
CA PRO A 43 -8.98 10.14 -1.46
C PRO A 43 -10.15 9.29 -0.94
N GLY A 44 -9.92 7.99 -0.80
CA GLY A 44 -10.89 7.04 -0.27
C GLY A 44 -10.64 6.72 1.21
N TRP A 45 -11.30 5.65 1.66
CA TRP A 45 -11.30 5.26 3.07
C TRP A 45 -9.96 4.68 3.53
N LEU A 46 -9.15 4.10 2.63
CA LEU A 46 -7.85 3.56 3.00
C LEU A 46 -6.94 4.67 3.52
N GLY A 47 -6.86 5.78 2.79
CA GLY A 47 -6.03 6.92 3.20
C GLY A 47 -6.52 7.62 4.46
N LYS A 48 -7.81 7.51 4.79
CA LYS A 48 -8.40 8.08 6.02
C LYS A 48 -8.15 7.21 7.26
N LEU A 49 -8.14 5.89 7.09
CA LEU A 49 -8.01 4.93 8.18
C LEU A 49 -6.55 4.52 8.45
N SER A 50 -5.67 4.68 7.45
CA SER A 50 -4.26 4.35 7.57
C SER A 50 -3.42 5.58 7.95
N PRO A 51 -2.39 5.41 8.81
CA PRO A 51 -1.41 6.46 9.05
C PRO A 51 -0.71 6.90 7.76
N GLN A 52 -0.25 8.15 7.73
CA GLN A 52 0.53 8.65 6.60
C GLN A 52 1.87 7.90 6.48
N PRO A 53 2.32 7.56 5.25
CA PRO A 53 3.63 6.94 5.05
C PRO A 53 4.78 7.83 5.50
N THR A 54 5.82 7.22 6.06
CA THR A 54 7.13 7.88 6.19
C THR A 54 7.90 7.67 4.89
N ILE A 55 8.28 8.75 4.22
CA ILE A 55 9.02 8.71 2.96
C ILE A 55 10.48 9.05 3.23
N LYS A 56 11.40 8.20 2.77
CA LYS A 56 12.85 8.42 2.87
C LYS A 56 13.47 8.35 1.49
N THR A 57 14.17 9.40 1.05
CA THR A 57 14.98 9.32 -0.16
C THR A 57 16.32 8.67 0.18
N ILE A 58 16.60 7.52 -0.42
CA ILE A 58 17.83 6.75 -0.21
C ILE A 58 18.67 6.69 -1.49
N PRO A 59 20.01 6.69 -1.39
CA PRO A 59 20.86 6.36 -2.52
C PRO A 59 20.78 4.86 -2.82
N TRP A 60 21.03 4.47 -4.07
CA TRP A 60 21.22 3.09 -4.47
C TRP A 60 22.28 3.00 -5.56
N GLU A 61 22.98 1.88 -5.64
CA GLU A 61 24.01 1.63 -6.65
C GLU A 61 23.41 0.85 -7.81
N GLY A 62 23.51 1.40 -9.01
CA GLY A 62 23.08 0.76 -10.23
C GLY A 62 24.20 0.64 -11.26
N PRO A 63 23.97 -0.09 -12.36
CA PRO A 63 24.96 -0.27 -13.43
C PRO A 63 25.43 1.05 -14.07
N GLN A 64 24.59 2.09 -14.04
CA GLN A 64 24.89 3.42 -14.58
C GLN A 64 25.35 4.41 -13.49
N GLY A 65 25.78 3.89 -12.34
CA GLY A 65 26.22 4.66 -11.18
C GLY A 65 25.14 4.84 -10.11
N THR A 66 25.40 5.74 -9.16
CA THR A 66 24.51 5.98 -8.03
C THR A 66 23.21 6.67 -8.46
N GLY A 67 22.09 6.03 -8.16
CA GLY A 67 20.74 6.56 -8.30
C GLY A 67 20.15 6.99 -6.96
N ARG A 68 18.95 7.58 -7.02
CA ARG A 68 18.14 7.89 -5.83
C ARG A 68 16.82 7.13 -5.92
N ALA A 69 16.27 6.76 -4.79
CA ALA A 69 14.96 6.13 -4.69
C ALA A 69 14.20 6.67 -3.49
N ASP A 70 12.88 6.75 -3.60
CA ASP A 70 12.02 7.07 -2.47
C ASP A 70 11.48 5.77 -1.86
N LEU A 71 11.78 5.56 -0.59
CA LEU A 71 11.31 4.44 0.21
C LEU A 71 10.13 4.89 1.09
N TYR A 72 8.94 4.36 0.77
CA TYR A 72 7.70 4.57 1.50
C TYR A 72 7.54 3.47 2.54
N LEU A 73 7.48 3.86 3.81
CA LEU A 73 7.34 2.96 4.94
C LEU A 73 5.97 3.15 5.60
N PRO A 74 5.17 2.09 5.77
CA PRO A 74 3.87 2.21 6.41
C PRO A 74 4.02 2.57 7.89
N GLY A 75 3.08 3.34 8.43
CA GLY A 75 3.00 3.61 9.87
C GLY A 75 2.55 2.41 10.70
N ILE A 76 2.20 1.28 10.07
CA ILE A 76 1.72 0.06 10.73
C ILE A 76 2.93 -0.81 11.13
N GLN A 77 2.98 -1.28 12.37
CA GLN A 77 4.04 -2.19 12.85
C GLN A 77 3.84 -3.63 12.34
N GLY A 78 4.94 -4.40 12.24
CA GLY A 78 4.93 -5.82 11.83
C GLY A 78 5.71 -6.12 10.55
N LYS A 79 5.70 -7.40 10.13
CA LYS A 79 6.33 -7.86 8.88
C LYS A 79 5.64 -7.21 7.67
N ARG A 80 6.44 -6.71 6.73
CA ARG A 80 5.98 -5.99 5.53
C ARG A 80 6.47 -6.72 4.29
N GLY A 81 5.59 -6.88 3.30
CA GLY A 81 6.04 -7.20 1.94
C GLY A 81 6.74 -5.98 1.33
N GLY A 82 7.80 -6.21 0.57
CA GLY A 82 8.47 -5.17 -0.22
C GLY A 82 7.92 -5.12 -1.64
N LEU A 83 7.66 -3.93 -2.16
CA LEU A 83 7.33 -3.69 -3.56
C LEU A 83 8.33 -2.70 -4.15
N LEU A 84 8.82 -2.98 -5.36
CA LEU A 84 9.61 -2.04 -6.15
C LEU A 84 8.76 -1.63 -7.35
N ILE A 85 8.55 -0.32 -7.51
CA ILE A 85 7.70 0.25 -8.57
C ILE A 85 8.50 1.28 -9.34
N ASN A 86 8.64 1.04 -10.64
CA ASN A 86 9.34 1.93 -11.55
C ASN A 86 8.35 2.85 -12.26
N HIS A 87 8.78 4.09 -12.51
CA HIS A 87 8.08 4.94 -13.46
C HIS A 87 8.25 4.41 -14.88
N GLY A 88 7.29 4.74 -15.77
CA GLY A 88 7.46 4.53 -17.21
C GLY A 88 8.36 5.60 -17.83
N VAL A 89 8.30 5.75 -19.15
CA VAL A 89 9.02 6.79 -19.86
C VAL A 89 8.29 8.12 -19.67
N ILE A 90 8.70 8.91 -18.68
CA ILE A 90 8.07 10.18 -18.31
C ILE A 90 9.12 11.12 -17.70
N ASP A 91 9.06 12.40 -18.08
CA ASP A 91 10.01 13.44 -17.70
C ASP A 91 10.01 13.79 -16.20
N THR A 92 8.89 13.56 -15.50
CA THR A 92 8.80 13.70 -14.04
C THR A 92 9.42 12.52 -13.30
N GLY A 93 9.73 11.40 -13.99
CA GLY A 93 10.36 10.21 -13.42
C GLY A 93 9.63 9.69 -12.17
N LYS A 94 10.39 9.38 -11.11
CA LYS A 94 9.84 8.92 -9.81
C LYS A 94 8.89 9.92 -9.15
N ASP A 95 8.92 11.19 -9.56
CA ASP A 95 8.16 12.28 -8.96
C ASP A 95 6.82 12.53 -9.67
N ASP A 96 6.43 11.70 -10.67
CA ASP A 96 5.10 11.75 -11.26
C ASP A 96 4.01 11.66 -10.17
N PRO A 97 3.03 12.59 -10.13
CA PRO A 97 2.00 12.62 -9.10
C PRO A 97 1.17 11.32 -9.01
N ARG A 98 0.92 10.65 -10.15
CA ARG A 98 0.18 9.39 -10.19
C ARG A 98 1.04 8.28 -9.59
N LEU A 99 2.33 8.21 -9.92
CA LEU A 99 3.22 7.22 -9.31
C LEU A 99 3.35 7.41 -7.79
N LYS A 100 3.53 8.65 -7.32
CA LYS A 100 3.56 8.96 -5.88
C LYS A 100 2.26 8.54 -5.19
N ARG A 101 1.11 8.82 -5.81
CA ARG A 101 -0.19 8.41 -5.27
C ARG A 101 -0.32 6.89 -5.19
N LEU A 102 0.08 6.16 -6.23
CA LEU A 102 0.04 4.70 -6.23
C LEU A 102 0.95 4.11 -5.14
N ALA A 103 2.17 4.62 -5.00
CA ALA A 103 3.11 4.22 -3.96
C ALA A 103 2.53 4.47 -2.55
N THR A 104 1.89 5.63 -2.34
CA THR A 104 1.19 5.94 -1.08
C THR A 104 0.06 4.97 -0.79
N ILE A 105 -0.80 4.65 -1.77
CA ILE A 105 -1.93 3.71 -1.60
C ILE A 105 -1.43 2.32 -1.21
N LEU A 106 -0.44 1.80 -1.95
CA LEU A 106 0.15 0.49 -1.66
C LEU A 106 0.85 0.49 -0.30
N CYS A 107 1.55 1.57 0.05
CA CYS A 107 2.15 1.71 1.36
C CYS A 107 1.10 1.69 2.48
N GLN A 108 0.01 2.45 2.33
CA GLN A 108 -1.09 2.49 3.30
C GLN A 108 -1.83 1.15 3.45
N SER A 109 -1.79 0.27 2.45
CA SER A 109 -2.27 -1.12 2.58
C SER A 109 -1.32 -2.05 3.37
N GLY A 110 -0.07 -1.63 3.61
CA GLY A 110 0.89 -2.31 4.48
C GLY A 110 2.20 -2.72 3.80
N PHE A 111 2.44 -2.38 2.54
CA PHE A 111 3.69 -2.67 1.85
C PHE A 111 4.77 -1.62 2.15
N ALA A 112 6.04 -2.04 2.19
CA ALA A 112 7.15 -1.12 2.01
C ALA A 112 7.36 -0.94 0.50
N VAL A 113 7.31 0.29 0.01
CA VAL A 113 7.36 0.58 -1.44
C VAL A 113 8.61 1.37 -1.77
N LEU A 114 9.43 0.87 -2.69
CA LEU A 114 10.62 1.54 -3.20
C LEU A 114 10.34 2.06 -4.61
N VAL A 115 10.59 3.35 -4.85
CA VAL A 115 10.39 4.02 -6.13
C VAL A 115 11.72 4.64 -6.59
N PRO A 116 12.51 3.96 -7.45
CA PRO A 116 13.76 4.50 -7.95
C PRO A 116 13.57 5.54 -9.05
N ASP A 117 14.47 6.52 -9.09
CA ASP A 117 14.62 7.45 -10.21
C ASP A 117 15.51 6.82 -11.28
N LEU A 118 14.92 6.50 -12.43
CA LEU A 118 15.58 5.87 -13.55
C LEU A 118 15.86 6.92 -14.64
N LYS A 119 17.03 7.55 -14.54
CA LYS A 119 17.45 8.70 -15.37
C LYS A 119 17.27 8.47 -16.87
N GLY A 120 17.53 7.26 -17.37
CA GLY A 120 17.31 6.91 -18.77
C GLY A 120 15.85 7.08 -19.19
N MET A 121 14.93 6.44 -18.48
CA MET A 121 13.49 6.58 -18.75
C MET A 121 12.97 8.01 -18.57
N ARG A 122 13.54 8.77 -17.62
CA ARG A 122 13.19 10.19 -17.43
C ARG A 122 13.65 11.09 -18.57
N SER A 123 14.76 10.71 -19.23
CA SER A 123 15.34 11.43 -20.36
C SER A 123 14.91 10.87 -21.72
N PHE A 124 13.86 10.02 -21.76
CA PHE A 124 13.38 9.34 -22.98
C PHE A 124 14.46 8.50 -23.67
N ARG A 125 15.43 7.99 -22.91
CA ARG A 125 16.52 7.14 -23.38
C ARG A 125 16.35 5.73 -22.83
N ILE A 126 15.99 4.82 -23.72
CA ILE A 126 15.90 3.38 -23.44
C ILE A 126 17.04 2.72 -24.22
N SER A 127 18.08 2.29 -23.51
CA SER A 127 19.12 1.45 -24.08
C SER A 127 18.80 -0.03 -23.78
N PRO A 128 19.03 -0.96 -24.73
CA PRO A 128 18.96 -2.40 -24.48
C PRO A 128 19.85 -2.86 -23.31
#